data_AF-A0A844ZCG8-F1
#
_entry.id   AF-A0A844ZCG8-F1
#
_cell.length_a   1.000
_cell.length_b   1.000
_cell.length_c   1.000
_cell.angle_alpha   90.00
_cell.angle_beta   90.00
_cell.angle_gamma   90.00
#
_symmetry.space_group_name_H-M   'P 1'
#
loop_
_entity.id
_entity.type
_entity.pdbx_description
1 polymer ?
#
loop_
_entity_poly.entity_id
_entity_poly.type
_entity_poly.pdbx_seq_one_letter_code
_entity_poly.pdbx_strand_id
1 'polypeptide(L)'
;MSNLDPDQPPDGIAARDWSQMVEDACWLYEAHARYAVRNGWKASGLFGVRLDYPPGGGLAQVLRGSRSLAFDGPIAHVRQFGVRMTRNPACGHGLPIIWELTDEGRLKLSSSNEFD
;
A
#
# COMPACT_ATOMS: atom_id res chain seq x y z
N MET A 1 -12.95 12.66 0.59
CA MET A 1 -11.87 11.73 0.95
C MET A 1 -12.04 11.34 2.42
N SER A 2 -13.12 10.63 2.77
CA SER A 2 -13.51 10.33 4.16
C SER A 2 -13.23 8.88 4.59
N ASN A 3 -12.44 8.12 3.82
CA ASN A 3 -12.19 6.69 4.05
C ASN A 3 -10.73 6.36 4.42
N LEU A 4 -9.87 7.35 4.67
CA LEU A 4 -8.49 7.12 5.10
C LEU A 4 -8.24 7.94 6.35
N ASP A 5 -8.75 7.43 7.48
CA ASP A 5 -8.46 7.98 8.80
C ASP A 5 -7.19 7.29 9.34
N PRO A 6 -6.06 8.01 9.50
CA PRO A 6 -4.81 7.43 10.01
C PRO A 6 -4.92 6.93 11.46
N ASP A 7 -5.92 7.38 12.21
CA ASP A 7 -6.15 7.00 13.61
C ASP A 7 -7.10 5.79 13.75
N GLN A 8 -7.69 5.32 12.65
CA GLN A 8 -8.61 4.17 12.63
C GLN A 8 -8.09 3.05 11.72
N PRO A 9 -7.17 2.21 12.22
CA PRO A 9 -6.66 1.08 11.45
C PRO A 9 -7.73 0.00 11.23
N PRO A 10 -7.77 -0.67 10.06
CA PRO A 10 -8.50 -1.91 9.88
C PRO A 10 -8.01 -3.02 10.81
N ASP A 11 -8.88 -4.00 11.09
CA ASP A 11 -8.54 -5.17 11.88
C ASP A 11 -7.31 -5.90 11.33
N GLY A 12 -6.41 -6.31 12.23
CA GLY A 12 -5.19 -7.02 11.88
C GLY A 12 -4.02 -6.12 11.43
N ILE A 13 -4.20 -4.80 11.39
CA ILE A 13 -3.12 -3.84 11.12
C ILE A 13 -2.79 -3.06 12.40
N ALA A 14 -1.50 -3.01 12.76
CA ALA A 14 -1.07 -2.18 13.88
C ALA A 14 -1.28 -0.69 13.56
N ALA A 15 -1.81 0.08 14.51
CA ALA A 15 -2.11 1.51 14.33
C ALA A 15 -0.92 2.31 13.78
N ARG A 16 0.29 2.03 14.28
CA ARG A 16 1.52 2.67 13.78
C ARG A 16 1.79 2.35 12.31
N ASP A 17 1.66 1.09 11.91
CA ASP A 17 1.90 0.68 10.53
C ASP A 17 0.83 1.24 9.59
N TRP A 18 -0.43 1.32 10.05
CA TRP A 18 -1.52 1.95 9.31
C TRP A 18 -1.27 3.44 9.11
N SER A 19 -1.05 4.21 10.18
CA SER A 19 -0.78 5.65 10.09
C SER A 19 0.41 5.94 9.17
N GLN A 20 1.49 5.18 9.29
CA GLN A 20 2.65 5.35 8.41
C GLN A 20 2.31 5.06 6.94
N MET A 21 1.52 4.01 6.68
CA MET A 21 1.11 3.63 5.34
C MET A 21 0.16 4.66 4.71
N VAL A 22 -0.73 5.28 5.50
CA VAL A 22 -1.58 6.40 5.06
C VAL A 22 -0.71 7.60 4.67
N GLU A 23 0.26 7.98 5.50
CA GLU A 23 1.21 9.05 5.17
C GLU A 23 2.02 8.76 3.89
N ASP A 24 2.51 7.53 3.76
CA ASP A 24 3.27 7.09 2.58
C ASP A 24 2.41 7.12 1.32
N ALA A 25 1.14 6.72 1.42
CA ALA A 25 0.18 6.78 0.32
C ALA A 25 -0.10 8.23 -0.11
N CYS A 26 -0.31 9.14 0.84
CA CYS A 26 -0.51 10.57 0.57
C CYS A 26 0.72 11.18 -0.12
N TRP A 27 1.90 10.97 0.45
CA TRP A 27 3.14 11.47 -0.14
C TRP A 27 3.38 10.90 -1.54
N LEU A 28 3.18 9.59 -1.74
CA LEU A 28 3.33 8.94 -3.05
C LEU A 28 2.35 9.50 -4.08
N TYR A 29 1.10 9.76 -3.67
CA TYR A 29 0.09 10.38 -4.51
C TYR A 29 0.51 11.77 -4.98
N GLU A 30 0.91 12.62 -4.04
CA GLU A 30 1.27 14.02 -4.30
C GLU A 30 2.56 14.14 -5.14
N ALA A 31 3.60 13.38 -4.78
CA ALA A 31 4.91 13.54 -5.38
C ALA A 31 5.08 12.76 -6.70
N HIS A 32 4.42 11.60 -6.84
CA HIS A 32 4.82 10.62 -7.86
C HIS A 32 3.69 10.02 -8.70
N ALA A 33 2.42 10.04 -8.25
CA ALA A 33 1.36 9.28 -8.92
C ALA A 33 1.18 9.65 -10.40
N ARG A 34 1.26 10.94 -10.76
CA ARG A 34 1.14 11.38 -12.16
C ARG A 34 2.20 10.75 -13.06
N TYR A 35 3.46 10.71 -12.61
CA TYR A 35 4.53 10.09 -13.36
C TYR A 35 4.35 8.57 -13.43
N ALA A 36 4.04 7.94 -12.29
CA ALA A 36 3.89 6.49 -12.21
C ALA A 36 2.79 5.98 -13.14
N VAL A 37 1.62 6.63 -13.15
CA VAL A 37 0.49 6.27 -14.03
C VAL A 37 0.88 6.38 -15.51
N ARG A 38 1.61 7.44 -15.89
CA ARG A 38 2.13 7.59 -17.28
C ARG A 38 3.09 6.47 -17.68
N ASN A 39 3.73 5.83 -16.72
CA ASN A 39 4.67 4.74 -16.93
C ASN A 39 4.08 3.36 -16.58
N GLY A 40 2.75 3.24 -16.66
CA GLY A 40 2.06 1.94 -16.59
C GLY A 40 1.71 1.46 -15.18
N TRP A 41 1.94 2.25 -14.15
CA TRP A 41 1.52 1.91 -12.79
C TRP A 41 0.00 2.02 -12.64
N LYS A 42 -0.60 0.97 -12.08
CA LYS A 42 -2.01 0.97 -11.67
C LYS A 42 -2.13 1.29 -10.18
N ALA A 43 -3.35 1.63 -9.75
CA ALA A 43 -3.64 1.91 -8.34
C ALA A 43 -3.19 0.77 -7.41
N SER A 44 -3.42 -0.49 -7.78
CA SER A 44 -3.00 -1.65 -6.98
C SER A 44 -1.47 -1.76 -6.82
N GLY A 45 -0.69 -1.32 -7.81
CA GLY A 45 0.77 -1.29 -7.67
C GLY A 45 1.30 -0.15 -6.82
N LEU A 46 0.56 0.96 -6.75
CA LEU A 46 0.93 2.10 -5.91
C LEU A 46 0.45 1.92 -4.47
N PHE A 47 -0.78 1.43 -4.30
CA PHE A 47 -1.53 1.49 -3.04
C PHE A 47 -2.12 0.15 -2.60
N GLY A 48 -1.81 -0.94 -3.31
CA GLY A 48 -2.25 -2.28 -2.94
C GLY A 48 -1.65 -2.68 -1.60
N VAL A 49 -2.47 -3.28 -0.74
CA VAL A 49 -2.07 -3.68 0.60
C VAL A 49 -2.07 -5.20 0.69
N ARG A 50 -0.97 -5.75 1.21
CA ARG A 50 -0.84 -7.16 1.51
C ARG A 50 -0.67 -7.34 3.01
N LEU A 51 -1.67 -7.92 3.66
CA LEU A 51 -1.73 -8.05 5.13
C LEU A 51 -0.77 -9.12 5.66
N ASP A 52 -0.69 -10.26 4.98
CA ASP A 52 0.13 -11.42 5.35
C ASP A 52 1.63 -11.22 5.07
N TYR A 53 1.97 -10.33 4.13
CA TYR A 53 3.33 -10.11 3.69
C TYR A 53 3.56 -8.68 3.19
N PRO A 54 3.80 -7.71 4.10
CA PRO A 54 3.95 -6.30 3.77
C PRO A 54 4.99 -5.99 2.67
N PRO A 55 6.15 -6.68 2.56
CA PRO A 55 7.09 -6.45 1.48
C PRO A 55 6.54 -6.76 0.08
N GLY A 56 5.44 -7.51 -0.01
CA GLY A 56 4.74 -7.89 -1.24
C GLY A 56 3.57 -6.99 -1.63
N GLY A 57 3.32 -5.91 -0.88
CA GLY A 57 2.33 -4.89 -1.24
C GLY A 57 2.75 -4.00 -2.41
N GLY A 58 1.95 -2.97 -2.63
CA GLY A 58 2.26 -1.85 -3.51
C GLY A 58 3.33 -0.93 -2.91
N LEU A 59 3.72 0.09 -3.68
CA LEU A 59 4.80 0.99 -3.30
C LEU A 59 4.58 1.69 -1.96
N ALA A 60 3.36 2.16 -1.66
CA ALA A 60 3.05 2.83 -0.41
C ALA A 60 3.39 1.95 0.81
N GLN A 61 3.05 0.66 0.78
CA GLN A 61 3.37 -0.27 1.86
C GLN A 61 4.86 -0.60 1.93
N VAL A 62 5.56 -0.61 0.79
CA VAL A 62 7.01 -0.90 0.72
C VAL A 62 7.86 0.26 1.27
N LEU A 63 7.41 1.50 1.13
CA LEU A 63 8.18 2.68 1.57
C LEU A 63 8.46 2.67 3.08
N ARG A 64 7.45 2.35 3.90
CA ARG A 64 7.47 2.38 5.38
C ARG A 64 8.24 3.59 5.93
N GLY A 65 7.82 4.78 5.53
CA GLY A 65 8.41 6.07 5.91
C GLY A 65 9.62 6.50 5.08
N SER A 66 10.12 5.67 4.15
CA SER A 66 11.18 6.11 3.24
C SER A 66 10.67 7.18 2.27
N ARG A 67 11.52 8.18 2.03
CA ARG A 67 11.33 9.22 1.00
C ARG A 67 12.36 9.09 -0.12
N SER A 68 13.10 7.99 -0.15
CA SER A 68 14.08 7.68 -1.20
C SER A 68 13.42 6.78 -2.24
N LEU A 69 12.68 7.41 -3.15
CA LEU A 69 12.03 6.80 -4.31
C LEU A 69 12.45 7.54 -5.56
N ALA A 70 12.91 6.80 -6.56
CA ALA A 70 13.12 7.31 -7.91
C ALA A 70 12.49 6.34 -8.91
N PHE A 71 12.01 6.87 -10.04
CA PHE A 71 11.56 6.03 -11.14
C PHE A 71 12.56 6.11 -12.29
N ASP A 72 12.85 4.95 -12.89
CA ASP A 72 13.54 4.80 -14.16
C ASP A 72 12.59 4.07 -15.13
N GLY A 73 11.93 4.86 -16.00
CA GLY A 73 10.79 4.40 -16.78
C GLY A 73 9.71 3.77 -15.89
N PRO A 74 9.32 2.49 -16.13
CA PRO A 74 8.33 1.79 -15.31
C PRO A 74 8.89 1.25 -13.99
N ILE A 75 10.21 1.26 -13.77
CA ILE A 75 10.83 0.65 -12.60
C ILE A 75 10.97 1.67 -11.47
N ALA A 76 10.48 1.32 -10.29
CA ALA A 76 10.69 2.09 -9.07
C ALA A 76 11.91 1.57 -8.32
N HIS A 77 12.79 2.48 -7.94
CA HIS A 77 13.96 2.25 -7.10
C HIS A 77 13.70 2.83 -5.71
N VAL A 78 13.62 1.96 -4.71
CA VAL A 78 13.37 2.33 -3.32
C VAL A 78 14.63 2.06 -2.50
N ARG A 79 15.00 2.99 -1.62
CA ARG A 79 16.00 2.73 -0.58
C ARG A 79 15.35 2.75 0.80
N GLN A 80 15.54 1.69 1.56
CA GLN A 80 14.97 1.53 2.90
C GLN A 80 16.00 0.88 3.81
N PHE A 81 16.23 1.46 4.99
CA PHE A 81 17.22 0.97 5.97
C PHE A 81 18.61 0.67 5.35
N GLY A 82 19.04 1.50 4.39
CA GLY A 82 20.30 1.33 3.67
C GLY A 82 20.24 0.34 2.49
N VAL A 83 19.23 -0.53 2.41
CA VAL A 83 19.02 -1.52 1.35
C VAL A 83 18.32 -0.89 0.15
N ARG A 84 18.80 -1.21 -1.06
CA ARG A 84 18.16 -0.82 -2.32
C ARG A 84 17.31 -1.98 -2.83
N MET A 85 16.10 -1.67 -3.28
CA MET A 85 15.22 -2.64 -3.92
C MET A 85 14.53 -2.01 -5.14
N THR A 86 14.13 -2.86 -6.08
CA THR A 86 13.35 -2.45 -7.24
C THR A 86 11.93 -3.00 -7.17
N ARG A 87 11.00 -2.29 -7.79
CA ARG A 87 9.61 -2.70 -7.97
C ARG A 87 9.16 -2.39 -9.40
N ASN A 88 8.37 -3.28 -9.97
CA ASN A 88 7.76 -3.12 -11.29
C ASN A 88 6.27 -2.74 -11.13
N PRO A 89 5.61 -2.23 -12.20
CA PRO A 89 4.22 -1.79 -12.12
C PRO A 89 3.21 -2.87 -11.72
N ALA A 90 3.58 -4.15 -11.87
CA ALA A 90 2.75 -5.29 -11.53
C ALA A 90 2.88 -5.73 -10.06
N CYS A 91 3.75 -5.11 -9.25
CA CYS A 91 3.72 -5.36 -7.81
C CYS A 91 2.32 -5.03 -7.29
N GLY A 92 1.82 -5.79 -6.32
CA GLY A 92 0.47 -5.60 -5.80
C GLY A 92 -0.69 -5.80 -6.79
N HIS A 93 -0.47 -6.43 -7.95
CA HIS A 93 -1.57 -6.78 -8.86
C HIS A 93 -2.58 -7.70 -8.17
N GLY A 94 -3.87 -7.34 -8.22
CA GLY A 94 -4.95 -8.09 -7.58
C GLY A 94 -5.08 -7.85 -6.07
N LEU A 95 -4.26 -6.98 -5.47
CA LEU A 95 -4.44 -6.60 -4.07
C LEU A 95 -5.50 -5.52 -3.90
N PRO A 96 -6.25 -5.56 -2.78
CA PRO A 96 -7.12 -4.44 -2.40
C PRO A 96 -6.27 -3.18 -2.18
N ILE A 97 -6.78 -2.04 -2.58
CA ILE A 97 -6.12 -0.75 -2.34
C ILE A 97 -6.44 -0.23 -0.95
N ILE A 98 -5.54 0.59 -0.39
CA ILE A 98 -5.60 1.02 1.02
C ILE A 98 -6.97 1.58 1.48
N TRP A 99 -7.69 2.33 0.62
CA TRP A 99 -9.00 2.90 0.95
C TRP A 99 -10.19 1.94 0.79
N GLU A 100 -9.98 0.74 0.26
CA GLU A 100 -11.01 -0.33 0.25
C GLU A 100 -11.02 -1.08 1.59
N LEU A 101 -9.91 -1.05 2.34
CA LEU A 101 -9.78 -1.76 3.62
C LEU A 101 -10.61 -1.14 4.74
N THR A 102 -11.01 0.12 4.60
CA THR A 102 -11.82 0.81 5.62
C THR A 102 -13.32 0.54 5.47
N ASP A 103 -13.77 0.08 4.30
CA ASP A 103 -15.18 -0.23 4.03
C ASP A 103 -15.55 -1.69 4.37
N GLU A 104 -14.58 -2.62 4.34
CA GLU A 104 -14.86 -4.08 4.41
C GLU A 104 -14.65 -4.74 5.80
N GLY A 105 -14.27 -3.99 6.84
CA GLY A 105 -14.07 -4.54 8.20
C GLY A 105 -15.33 -5.11 8.89
N ARG A 106 -16.53 -4.98 8.31
CA ARG A 106 -17.78 -5.46 8.93
C ARG A 106 -18.29 -6.82 8.46
N LEU A 107 -17.78 -7.44 7.39
CA LEU A 107 -18.52 -8.54 6.75
C LEU A 107 -17.76 -9.83 6.40
N LYS A 108 -16.48 -10.02 6.71
CA LYS A 108 -15.77 -11.23 6.24
C LYS A 108 -14.92 -12.04 7.24
N LEU A 109 -14.94 -11.72 8.54
CA LEU A 109 -14.31 -12.59 9.56
C LEU A 109 -15.31 -13.33 10.47
N SER A 110 -16.63 -13.08 10.34
CA SER A 110 -17.64 -13.86 11.06
C SER A 110 -18.15 -15.10 10.31
N SER A 111 -17.61 -15.39 9.11
CA SER A 111 -18.14 -16.46 8.23
C SER A 111 -17.21 -17.67 8.11
N SER A 112 -16.20 -17.82 8.97
CA SER A 112 -15.26 -18.94 8.88
C SER A 112 -15.12 -19.76 10.17
N ASN A 113 -16.05 -19.64 11.12
CA ASN A 113 -16.08 -20.47 12.33
C ASN A 113 -17.46 -21.10 12.61
N GLU A 114 -18.23 -21.40 11.57
CA GLU A 114 -19.39 -22.29 11.69
C GLU A 114 -19.34 -23.34 10.58
N PHE A 115 -18.56 -24.40 10.78
CA PHE A 115 -18.83 -25.75 10.26
C PHE A 115 -18.07 -26.77 11.12
N ASP A 116 -18.87 -27.54 11.87
CA ASP A 116 -18.68 -28.89 12.46
C ASP A 116 -17.26 -29.43 12.76
#